data_AF-A0A6N9PPW0-F1
#
_entry.id   AF-A0A6N9PPW0-F1
#
_cell.length_a   1.000
_cell.length_b   1.000
_cell.length_c   1.000
_cell.angle_alpha   90.00
_cell.angle_beta   90.00
_cell.angle_gamma   90.00
#
_symmetry.space_group_name_H-M   'P 1'
#
loop_
_entity.id
_entity.type
_entity.pdbx_description
1 polymer ?
#
loop_
_entity_poly.entity_id
_entity_poly.type
_entity_poly.pdbx_seq_one_letter_code
_entity_poly.pdbx_strand_id
1 'polypeptide(L)'
;MERKLKKKWKFIIASVAILIVLSASVVLIFFGQFSNSKSAQKNYIQYKDNISGLSLVDSGGQDYTLDTEYSKLLVYLSSDCGTCIDALPILDEINQIFCVNQGVEMLLLWENKIPKDRVKQNNLLSNSYSLGNVSISSSLDTVFWVDKSNEVRFVDSNGYENVLLFLLDEGVVDQETAVTNANDYIISKYISDQTYPNLVYFSMPGCPDCEEASQIISSSLIGRTFNITRIERDKNANDGDIVDKLGIYKMVYGIDWYPSFLVLQENGDFSFVGKTDADELEQTLLKDANYAQG
;
A
#
# COMPACT_ATOMS: atom_id res chain seq x y z
N MET A 1 9.94 -69.39 -39.09
CA MET A 1 9.34 -68.84 -37.85
C MET A 1 10.27 -67.86 -37.13
N GLU A 2 11.58 -68.09 -37.12
CA GLU A 2 12.59 -67.26 -36.42
C GLU A 2 12.72 -65.79 -36.88
N ARG A 3 12.52 -65.47 -38.17
CA ARG A 3 12.64 -64.09 -38.67
C ARG A 3 11.59 -63.13 -38.09
N LYS A 4 10.38 -63.62 -37.79
CA LYS A 4 9.30 -62.80 -37.18
C LYS A 4 9.57 -62.53 -35.70
N LEU A 5 10.19 -63.47 -34.99
CA LEU A 5 10.59 -63.31 -33.58
C LEU A 5 11.70 -62.28 -33.39
N LYS A 6 12.76 -62.32 -34.22
CA LYS A 6 13.85 -61.33 -34.16
C LYS A 6 13.38 -59.90 -34.45
N LYS A 7 12.37 -59.73 -35.32
CA LYS A 7 11.80 -58.40 -35.65
C LYS A 7 10.96 -57.84 -34.50
N LYS A 8 10.17 -58.69 -33.83
CA LYS A 8 9.41 -58.31 -32.62
C LYS A 8 10.32 -57.95 -31.45
N TRP A 9 11.39 -58.72 -31.22
CA TRP A 9 12.38 -58.42 -30.17
C TRP A 9 13.11 -57.09 -30.40
N LYS A 10 13.51 -56.78 -31.64
CA LYS A 10 14.09 -55.48 -31.97
C LYS A 10 13.12 -54.31 -31.74
N PHE A 11 11.82 -54.52 -32.01
CA PHE A 11 10.80 -53.51 -31.74
C PHE A 11 10.60 -53.28 -30.24
N ILE A 12 10.55 -54.36 -29.45
CA ILE A 12 10.41 -54.26 -27.98
C ILE A 12 11.62 -53.55 -27.36
N ILE A 13 12.84 -53.90 -27.78
CA ILE A 13 14.07 -53.25 -27.28
C ILE A 13 14.08 -51.75 -27.66
N ALA A 14 13.68 -51.40 -28.89
CA ALA A 14 13.60 -50.00 -29.32
C ALA A 14 12.54 -49.22 -28.52
N SER A 15 11.37 -49.81 -28.26
CA SER A 15 10.31 -49.18 -27.46
C SER A 15 10.74 -48.98 -26.00
N VAL A 16 11.42 -49.96 -25.38
CA VAL A 16 11.93 -49.83 -24.01
C VAL A 16 13.03 -48.76 -23.92
N ALA A 17 13.94 -48.71 -24.91
CA ALA A 17 14.98 -47.68 -24.95
C ALA A 17 14.39 -46.26 -25.06
N ILE A 18 13.36 -46.06 -25.89
CA ILE A 18 12.66 -44.78 -26.01
C ILE A 18 11.98 -44.39 -24.69
N LEU A 19 11.37 -45.36 -24.00
CA LEU A 19 10.69 -45.12 -22.72
C LEU A 19 11.69 -44.73 -21.61
N ILE A 20 12.87 -45.35 -21.58
CA ILE A 20 13.95 -44.98 -20.67
C ILE A 20 14.44 -43.56 -20.95
N VAL A 21 14.67 -43.20 -22.21
CA VAL A 21 15.11 -41.84 -22.59
C VAL A 21 14.05 -40.78 -22.24
N LEU A 22 12.77 -41.07 -22.46
CA LEU A 22 11.67 -40.18 -22.06
C LEU A 22 11.56 -40.04 -20.54
N SER A 23 11.71 -41.13 -19.78
CA SER A 23 11.71 -41.06 -18.32
C SER A 23 12.90 -40.27 -17.76
N ALA A 24 14.10 -40.44 -18.33
CA ALA A 24 15.30 -39.71 -17.92
C ALA A 24 15.19 -38.20 -18.22
N SER A 25 14.57 -37.83 -19.35
CA SER A 25 14.35 -36.43 -19.70
C SER A 25 13.28 -35.77 -18.82
N VAL A 26 12.22 -36.49 -18.43
CA VAL A 26 11.25 -36.00 -17.44
C VAL A 26 11.90 -35.80 -16.07
N VAL A 27 12.73 -36.75 -15.61
CA VAL A 27 13.46 -36.63 -14.33
C VAL A 27 14.43 -35.44 -14.36
N LEU A 28 15.14 -35.21 -15.48
CA LEU A 28 16.04 -34.06 -15.63
C LEU A 28 15.29 -32.72 -15.65
N ILE A 29 14.10 -32.66 -16.26
CA ILE A 29 13.24 -31.45 -16.26
C ILE A 29 12.71 -31.18 -14.85
N PHE A 30 12.22 -32.21 -14.14
CA PHE A 30 11.74 -32.08 -12.76
C PHE A 30 12.85 -31.71 -11.78
N PHE A 31 14.04 -32.32 -11.89
CA PHE A 31 15.19 -31.95 -11.05
C PHE A 31 15.75 -30.57 -11.39
N GLY A 32 15.74 -30.16 -12.67
CA GLY A 32 16.14 -28.81 -13.09
C GLY A 32 15.21 -27.70 -12.59
N GLN A 33 13.92 -28.01 -12.38
CA GLN A 33 12.99 -27.07 -11.75
C GLN A 33 13.08 -27.07 -10.20
N PHE A 34 13.53 -28.17 -9.58
CA PHE A 34 13.68 -28.24 -8.11
C PHE A 34 15.04 -27.76 -7.60
N SER A 35 16.08 -27.67 -8.43
CA SER A 35 17.46 -27.41 -7.99
C SER A 35 17.87 -25.94 -7.91
N ASN A 36 16.94 -24.99 -8.03
CA ASN A 36 17.26 -23.55 -8.04
C ASN A 36 16.57 -22.71 -6.95
N SER A 37 16.01 -23.31 -5.90
CA SER A 37 15.73 -22.54 -4.68
C SER A 37 17.03 -22.40 -3.88
N LYS A 38 17.86 -21.41 -4.23
CA LYS A 38 18.86 -20.93 -3.26
C LYS A 38 18.07 -20.55 -2.01
N SER A 39 18.27 -21.26 -0.90
CA SER A 39 17.66 -20.88 0.37
C SER A 39 18.05 -19.43 0.65
N ALA A 40 17.06 -18.59 0.95
CA ALA A 40 17.31 -17.18 1.17
C ALA A 40 18.39 -17.00 2.24
N GLN A 41 19.40 -16.17 1.95
CA GLN A 41 20.40 -15.81 2.95
C GLN A 41 19.70 -14.97 4.01
N LYS A 42 19.80 -15.36 5.28
CA LYS A 42 19.11 -14.67 6.38
C LYS A 42 20.03 -13.62 7.00
N ASN A 43 19.65 -12.36 6.88
CA ASN A 43 20.32 -11.21 7.49
C ASN A 43 19.24 -10.34 8.16
N TYR A 44 18.68 -10.84 9.26
CA TYR A 44 17.58 -10.12 9.93
C TYR A 44 18.04 -8.78 10.49
N ILE A 45 17.27 -7.74 10.18
CA ILE A 45 17.50 -6.37 10.61
C ILE A 45 16.71 -6.13 11.90
N GLN A 46 17.35 -5.48 12.87
CA GLN A 46 16.78 -5.14 14.16
C GLN A 46 16.91 -3.65 14.45
N TYR A 47 16.21 -3.20 15.49
CA TYR A 47 16.37 -1.85 16.02
C TYR A 47 17.85 -1.57 16.35
N LYS A 48 18.33 -0.39 15.96
CA LYS A 48 19.72 0.11 16.02
C LYS A 48 20.71 -0.52 15.05
N ASP A 49 20.30 -1.43 14.18
CA ASP A 49 21.18 -1.89 13.11
C ASP A 49 21.41 -0.78 12.09
N ASN A 50 22.62 -0.72 11.53
CA ASN A 50 22.94 0.14 10.40
C ASN A 50 22.83 -0.64 9.10
N ILE A 51 22.04 -0.12 8.17
CA ILE A 51 21.69 -0.83 6.93
C ILE A 51 22.46 -0.34 5.70
N SER A 52 23.46 0.53 5.86
CA SER A 52 24.23 1.08 4.74
C SER A 52 24.92 0.01 3.88
N GLY A 53 25.15 -1.18 4.44
CA GLY A 53 25.74 -2.32 3.73
C GLY A 53 24.74 -3.21 2.98
N LEU A 54 23.44 -2.87 2.96
CA LEU A 54 22.45 -3.64 2.21
C LEU A 54 22.74 -3.53 0.71
N SER A 55 22.81 -4.68 0.04
CA SER A 55 22.90 -4.76 -1.41
C SER A 55 21.49 -4.71 -1.98
N LEU A 56 21.19 -3.63 -2.71
CA LEU A 56 19.90 -3.36 -3.31
C LEU A 56 20.07 -3.24 -4.83
N VAL A 57 19.13 -3.81 -5.58
CA VAL A 57 19.09 -3.70 -7.04
C VAL A 57 17.78 -3.02 -7.45
N ASP A 58 17.87 -1.95 -8.23
CA ASP A 58 16.70 -1.19 -8.68
C ASP A 58 15.89 -1.91 -9.77
N SER A 59 14.81 -1.27 -10.21
CA SER A 59 13.96 -1.80 -11.29
C SER A 59 14.65 -1.85 -12.67
N GLY A 60 15.75 -1.13 -12.87
CA GLY A 60 16.61 -1.17 -14.05
C GLY A 60 17.67 -2.29 -14.00
N GLY A 61 17.86 -2.93 -12.85
CA GLY A 61 18.91 -3.93 -12.63
C GLY A 61 20.26 -3.31 -12.23
N GLN A 62 20.28 -2.06 -11.81
CA GLN A 62 21.48 -1.38 -11.31
C GLN A 62 21.57 -1.50 -9.80
N ASP A 63 22.81 -1.58 -9.29
CA ASP A 63 23.05 -1.52 -7.86
C ASP A 63 22.65 -0.14 -7.33
N TYR A 64 21.84 -0.13 -6.28
CA TYR A 64 21.40 1.07 -5.59
C TYR A 64 22.09 1.18 -4.23
N THR A 65 22.58 2.38 -3.93
CA THR A 65 23.18 2.71 -2.63
C THR A 65 22.23 3.61 -1.89
N LEU A 66 21.92 3.25 -0.63
CA LEU A 66 21.10 4.07 0.25
C LEU A 66 21.76 5.44 0.44
N ASP A 67 21.05 6.52 0.12
CA ASP A 67 21.52 7.87 0.44
C ASP A 67 21.46 8.16 1.95
N THR A 68 21.90 9.35 2.32
CA THR A 68 21.83 9.87 3.70
C THR A 68 21.13 11.23 3.76
N GLU A 69 20.42 11.60 2.69
CA GLU A 69 19.71 12.88 2.57
C GLU A 69 18.33 12.78 3.24
N TYR A 70 17.65 11.67 3.01
CA TYR A 70 16.29 11.41 3.49
C TYR A 70 16.27 10.31 4.56
N SER A 71 15.34 10.45 5.51
CA SER A 71 14.95 9.30 6.32
C SER A 71 14.12 8.35 5.47
N LYS A 72 13.96 7.09 5.87
CA LYS A 72 13.41 6.05 5.00
C LYS A 72 12.31 5.27 5.70
N LEU A 73 11.22 5.05 5.00
CA LEU A 73 10.17 4.10 5.36
C LEU A 73 10.36 2.84 4.51
N LEU A 74 10.93 1.79 5.10
CA LEU A 74 11.22 0.54 4.40
C LEU A 74 10.08 -0.45 4.62
N VAL A 75 9.52 -0.96 3.54
CA VAL A 75 8.51 -2.01 3.59
C VAL A 75 9.11 -3.27 2.97
N TYR A 76 9.30 -4.30 3.79
CA TYR A 76 9.85 -5.57 3.33
C TYR A 76 8.73 -6.48 2.82
N LEU A 77 8.88 -6.97 1.58
CA LEU A 77 7.85 -7.72 0.85
C LEU A 77 8.47 -8.90 0.07
N SER A 78 7.63 -9.76 -0.50
CA SER A 78 8.06 -10.79 -1.47
C SER A 78 7.13 -10.83 -2.68
N SER A 79 7.67 -11.03 -3.88
CA SER A 79 6.85 -11.16 -5.10
C SER A 79 6.00 -12.42 -5.14
N ASP A 80 6.31 -13.38 -4.28
CA ASP A 80 5.63 -14.67 -4.21
C ASP A 80 4.54 -14.69 -3.10
N CYS A 81 4.36 -13.55 -2.43
CA CYS A 81 3.39 -13.34 -1.36
C CYS A 81 2.17 -12.57 -1.90
N GLY A 82 1.02 -13.22 -1.99
CA GLY A 82 -0.21 -12.62 -2.52
C GLY A 82 -0.65 -11.36 -1.77
N THR A 83 -0.66 -11.43 -0.43
CA THR A 83 -1.01 -10.29 0.44
C THR A 83 -0.07 -9.09 0.26
N CYS A 84 1.20 -9.35 -0.03
CA CYS A 84 2.20 -8.31 -0.32
C CYS A 84 1.88 -7.57 -1.64
N ILE A 85 1.33 -8.27 -2.63
CA ILE A 85 0.86 -7.67 -3.88
C ILE A 85 -0.45 -6.91 -3.66
N ASP A 86 -1.36 -7.48 -2.86
CA ASP A 86 -2.65 -6.86 -2.54
C ASP A 86 -2.51 -5.59 -1.69
N ALA A 87 -1.38 -5.43 -0.99
CA ALA A 87 -1.04 -4.23 -0.22
C ALA A 87 -0.52 -3.05 -1.08
N LEU A 88 -0.18 -3.26 -2.36
CA LEU A 88 0.39 -2.18 -3.19
C LEU A 88 -0.48 -0.91 -3.29
N PRO A 89 -1.82 -0.98 -3.41
CA PRO A 89 -2.63 0.23 -3.42
C PRO A 89 -2.56 1.05 -2.13
N ILE A 90 -2.54 0.39 -0.96
CA ILE A 90 -2.42 1.10 0.32
C ILE A 90 -1.01 1.64 0.55
N LEU A 91 0.01 0.98 0.00
CA LEU A 91 1.39 1.48 0.02
C LEU A 91 1.58 2.71 -0.88
N ASP A 92 0.87 2.80 -2.00
CA ASP A 92 0.83 4.04 -2.81
C ASP A 92 0.19 5.18 -2.02
N GLU A 93 -0.95 4.93 -1.39
CA GLU A 93 -1.61 5.91 -0.51
C GLU A 93 -0.70 6.38 0.63
N ILE A 94 -0.01 5.46 1.32
CA ILE A 94 0.99 5.79 2.35
C ILE A 94 2.12 6.64 1.78
N ASN A 95 2.65 6.29 0.61
CA ASN A 95 3.72 7.04 -0.04
C ASN A 95 3.30 8.48 -0.37
N GLN A 96 2.13 8.65 -0.99
CA GLN A 96 1.63 9.97 -1.36
C GLN A 96 1.39 10.84 -0.12
N ILE A 97 0.83 10.26 0.95
CA ILE A 97 0.43 11.03 2.14
C ILE A 97 1.61 11.31 3.08
N PHE A 98 2.41 10.30 3.40
CA PHE A 98 3.43 10.39 4.46
C PHE A 98 4.87 10.58 3.96
N CYS A 99 5.15 10.40 2.67
CA CYS A 99 6.53 10.46 2.16
C CYS A 99 6.77 11.64 1.21
N VAL A 100 5.84 11.90 0.28
CA VAL A 100 5.98 13.00 -0.68
C VAL A 100 6.11 14.35 0.04
N ASN A 101 7.19 15.08 -0.25
CA ASN A 101 7.54 16.37 0.36
C ASN A 101 7.75 16.36 1.89
N GLN A 102 7.94 15.18 2.51
CA GLN A 102 8.06 15.02 3.97
C GLN A 102 9.50 14.79 4.45
N GLY A 103 10.48 14.76 3.55
CA GLY A 103 11.85 14.38 3.91
C GLY A 103 12.00 12.88 4.28
N VAL A 104 11.00 12.08 3.90
CA VAL A 104 10.94 10.62 4.05
C VAL A 104 10.84 9.98 2.68
N GLU A 105 11.69 9.01 2.39
CA GLU A 105 11.62 8.21 1.17
C GLU A 105 11.05 6.83 1.49
N MET A 106 10.01 6.41 0.76
CA MET A 106 9.52 5.03 0.88
C MET A 106 10.33 4.10 -0.01
N LEU A 107 10.85 3.00 0.55
CA LEU A 107 11.51 1.92 -0.21
C LEU A 107 10.76 0.60 -0.01
N LEU A 108 10.32 -0.02 -1.10
CA LEU A 108 9.78 -1.37 -1.14
C LEU A 108 10.93 -2.35 -1.39
N LEU A 109 11.30 -3.10 -0.35
CA LEU A 109 12.39 -4.07 -0.41
C LEU A 109 11.83 -5.46 -0.66
N TRP A 110 11.95 -5.92 -1.89
CA TRP A 110 11.50 -7.24 -2.34
C TRP A 110 12.56 -8.28 -2.03
N GLU A 111 12.25 -9.26 -1.17
CA GLU A 111 13.14 -10.39 -0.82
C GLU A 111 13.75 -11.02 -2.07
N ASN A 112 12.93 -11.27 -3.07
CA ASN A 112 13.26 -11.94 -4.33
C ASN A 112 13.39 -10.92 -5.47
N LYS A 113 12.42 -10.83 -6.38
CA LYS A 113 12.47 -9.97 -7.57
C LYS A 113 11.38 -8.90 -7.48
N ILE A 114 11.60 -7.77 -8.14
CA ILE A 114 10.57 -6.73 -8.24
C ILE A 114 9.45 -7.21 -9.19
N PRO A 115 8.18 -7.27 -8.76
CA PRO A 115 7.04 -7.58 -9.63
C PRO A 115 6.67 -6.35 -10.47
N LYS A 116 7.53 -6.01 -11.45
CA LYS A 116 7.56 -4.73 -12.19
C LYS A 116 6.18 -4.24 -12.67
N ASP A 117 5.37 -5.12 -13.27
CA ASP A 117 4.06 -4.73 -13.79
C ASP A 117 3.09 -4.31 -12.68
N ARG A 118 3.11 -5.02 -11.54
CA ARG A 118 2.24 -4.73 -10.39
C ARG A 118 2.62 -3.45 -9.67
N VAL A 119 3.93 -3.23 -9.44
CA VAL A 119 4.40 -2.00 -8.80
C VAL A 119 4.22 -0.79 -9.70
N LYS A 120 4.39 -0.94 -11.02
CA LYS A 120 4.14 0.14 -11.99
C LYS A 120 2.68 0.56 -12.05
N GLN A 121 1.74 -0.40 -11.95
CA GLN A 121 0.30 -0.10 -11.90
C GLN A 121 -0.10 0.77 -10.71
N ASN A 122 0.71 0.77 -9.64
CA ASN A 122 0.48 1.56 -8.43
C ASN A 122 1.48 2.71 -8.28
N ASN A 123 2.20 3.11 -9.34
CA ASN A 123 3.20 4.20 -9.30
C ASN A 123 4.39 3.98 -8.34
N LEU A 124 4.68 2.74 -7.94
CA LEU A 124 5.72 2.40 -6.96
C LEU A 124 6.99 1.80 -7.59
N LEU A 125 7.15 1.92 -8.91
CA LEU A 125 8.29 1.31 -9.62
C LEU A 125 9.62 1.96 -9.23
N SER A 126 9.64 3.28 -9.04
CA SER A 126 10.82 4.04 -8.58
C SER A 126 11.21 3.69 -7.15
N ASN A 127 10.24 3.29 -6.33
CA ASN A 127 10.43 2.98 -4.92
C ASN A 127 10.79 1.50 -4.69
N SER A 128 10.91 0.69 -5.74
CA SER A 128 11.04 -0.76 -5.62
C SER A 128 12.46 -1.27 -5.87
N TYR A 129 12.96 -2.07 -4.92
CA TYR A 129 14.31 -2.64 -4.94
C TYR A 129 14.29 -4.13 -4.62
N SER A 130 15.18 -4.90 -5.25
CA SER A 130 15.37 -6.33 -5.00
C SER A 130 16.54 -6.55 -4.04
N LEU A 131 16.34 -7.49 -3.10
CA LEU A 131 17.35 -7.99 -2.17
C LEU A 131 18.08 -9.25 -2.68
N GLY A 132 17.73 -9.76 -3.87
CA GLY A 132 18.45 -10.88 -4.49
C GLY A 132 18.31 -12.24 -3.79
N ASN A 133 17.18 -12.51 -3.13
CA ASN A 133 16.90 -13.64 -2.24
C ASN A 133 17.61 -13.55 -0.87
N VAL A 134 17.62 -12.36 -0.27
CA VAL A 134 18.07 -12.13 1.11
C VAL A 134 16.85 -11.83 1.98
N SER A 135 16.68 -12.59 3.06
CA SER A 135 15.63 -12.35 4.05
C SER A 135 16.12 -11.39 5.11
N ILE A 136 15.45 -10.23 5.25
CA ILE A 136 15.77 -9.20 6.25
C ILE A 136 14.79 -9.15 7.42
N SER A 137 13.69 -9.90 7.35
CA SER A 137 12.78 -10.13 8.46
C SER A 137 12.24 -11.56 8.43
N SER A 138 11.62 -11.97 9.53
CA SER A 138 10.85 -13.21 9.62
C SER A 138 9.42 -13.07 9.08
N SER A 139 8.91 -11.85 8.90
CA SER A 139 7.59 -11.56 8.34
C SER A 139 7.69 -10.69 7.09
N LEU A 140 6.88 -10.97 6.07
CA LEU A 140 6.91 -10.33 4.74
C LEU A 140 6.06 -9.04 4.66
N ASP A 141 5.67 -8.50 5.80
CA ASP A 141 4.95 -7.23 5.99
C ASP A 141 5.65 -6.35 7.03
N THR A 142 6.92 -6.65 7.34
CA THR A 142 7.68 -5.86 8.31
C THR A 142 8.02 -4.50 7.74
N VAL A 143 7.78 -3.48 8.54
CA VAL A 143 8.06 -2.09 8.23
C VAL A 143 9.14 -1.57 9.15
N PHE A 144 10.05 -0.78 8.59
CA PHE A 144 11.13 -0.14 9.31
C PHE A 144 11.08 1.36 9.07
N TRP A 145 11.26 2.15 10.13
CA TRP A 145 11.70 3.53 9.96
C TRP A 145 13.20 3.59 10.22
N VAL A 146 13.91 4.21 9.28
CA VAL A 146 15.37 4.35 9.28
C VAL A 146 15.72 5.82 9.17
N ASP A 147 16.62 6.29 10.03
CA ASP A 147 17.04 7.69 10.00
C ASP A 147 18.00 8.01 8.84
N LYS A 148 18.37 9.28 8.72
CA LYS A 148 19.30 9.77 7.68
C LYS A 148 20.70 9.16 7.75
N SER A 149 21.07 8.55 8.89
CA SER A 149 22.35 7.85 9.06
C SER A 149 22.26 6.36 8.69
N ASN A 150 21.13 5.94 8.11
CA ASN A 150 20.80 4.55 7.80
C ASN A 150 20.75 3.66 9.06
N GLU A 151 20.44 4.23 10.24
CA GLU A 151 20.21 3.46 11.46
C GLU A 151 18.71 3.18 11.62
N VAL A 152 18.36 1.93 11.91
CA VAL A 152 16.98 1.49 12.15
C VAL A 152 16.51 2.02 13.49
N ARG A 153 15.44 2.80 13.48
CA ARG A 153 14.90 3.46 14.68
C ARG A 153 13.50 2.98 15.04
N PHE A 154 12.81 2.30 14.14
CA PHE A 154 11.54 1.64 14.40
C PHE A 154 11.44 0.35 13.62
N VAL A 155 10.81 -0.67 14.19
CA VAL A 155 10.50 -1.95 13.53
C VAL A 155 9.13 -2.41 13.97
N ASP A 156 8.24 -2.73 13.03
CA ASP A 156 6.99 -3.44 13.32
C ASP A 156 6.74 -4.52 12.28
N SER A 157 6.37 -5.70 12.75
CA SER A 157 6.06 -6.88 11.94
C SER A 157 4.58 -7.25 11.98
N ASN A 158 3.72 -6.35 12.44
CA ASN A 158 2.27 -6.58 12.59
C ASN A 158 1.41 -5.65 11.71
N GLY A 159 2.03 -4.91 10.79
CA GLY A 159 1.36 -3.99 9.88
C GLY A 159 1.95 -2.58 9.91
N TYR A 160 1.24 -1.66 9.26
CA TYR A 160 1.73 -0.30 9.00
C TYR A 160 1.26 0.73 10.04
N GLU A 161 0.15 0.48 10.74
CA GLU A 161 -0.51 1.48 11.59
C GLU A 161 0.42 2.10 12.63
N ASN A 162 1.20 1.28 13.35
CA ASN A 162 2.05 1.78 14.43
C ASN A 162 3.21 2.63 13.92
N VAL A 163 3.77 2.32 12.74
CA VAL A 163 4.84 3.15 12.18
C VAL A 163 4.29 4.48 11.68
N LEU A 164 3.09 4.52 11.11
CA LEU A 164 2.48 5.77 10.66
C LEU A 164 2.15 6.69 11.84
N LEU A 165 1.60 6.14 12.93
CA LEU A 165 1.43 6.87 14.19
C LEU A 165 2.76 7.39 14.72
N PHE A 166 3.78 6.53 14.78
CA PHE A 166 5.11 6.93 15.22
C PHE A 166 5.69 8.08 14.40
N LEU A 167 5.53 8.06 13.06
CA LEU A 167 6.03 9.11 12.18
C LEU A 167 5.38 10.48 12.48
N LEU A 168 4.09 10.50 12.79
CA LEU A 168 3.37 11.73 13.17
C LEU A 168 3.72 12.16 14.60
N ASP A 169 3.67 11.25 15.57
CA ASP A 169 3.86 11.53 17.00
C ASP A 169 5.28 12.05 17.31
N GLU A 170 6.29 11.51 16.62
CA GLU A 170 7.69 11.93 16.78
C GLU A 170 8.07 13.11 15.86
N GLY A 171 7.12 13.64 15.08
CA GLY A 171 7.34 14.77 14.18
C GLY A 171 8.35 14.47 13.06
N VAL A 172 8.46 13.20 12.65
CA VAL A 172 9.24 12.81 11.46
C VAL A 172 8.53 13.30 10.20
N VAL A 173 7.20 13.22 10.20
CA VAL A 173 6.31 13.71 9.17
C VAL A 173 5.58 14.94 9.74
N ASP A 174 5.51 16.00 8.96
CA ASP A 174 4.77 17.22 9.30
C ASP A 174 3.27 17.00 9.08
N GLN A 175 2.48 17.26 10.12
CA GLN A 175 1.02 17.03 10.13
C GLN A 175 0.29 17.87 9.06
N GLU A 176 0.65 19.15 8.91
CA GLU A 176 -0.01 20.06 7.97
C GLU A 176 0.23 19.60 6.52
N THR A 177 1.48 19.24 6.22
CA THR A 177 1.86 18.68 4.92
C THR A 177 1.16 17.34 4.67
N ALA A 178 0.99 16.49 5.70
CA ALA A 178 0.26 15.23 5.57
C ALA A 178 -1.23 15.45 5.28
N VAL A 179 -1.84 16.46 5.90
CA VAL A 179 -3.22 16.90 5.62
C VAL A 179 -3.36 17.38 4.17
N THR A 180 -2.44 18.23 3.69
CA THR A 180 -2.45 18.67 2.29
C THR A 180 -2.31 17.50 1.32
N ASN A 181 -1.34 16.60 1.56
CA ASN A 181 -1.15 15.43 0.72
C ASN A 181 -2.36 14.49 0.74
N ALA A 182 -3.04 14.33 1.88
CA ALA A 182 -4.26 13.53 1.99
C ALA A 182 -5.43 14.16 1.23
N ASN A 183 -5.59 15.49 1.28
CA ASN A 183 -6.56 16.21 0.46
C ASN A 183 -6.29 15.96 -1.03
N ASP A 184 -5.04 16.14 -1.48
CA ASP A 184 -4.62 15.93 -2.87
C ASP A 184 -4.85 14.47 -3.32
N TYR A 185 -4.58 13.51 -2.44
CA TYR A 185 -4.83 12.10 -2.70
C TYR A 185 -6.32 11.82 -2.88
N ILE A 186 -7.16 12.30 -1.95
CA ILE A 186 -8.63 12.13 -2.05
C ILE A 186 -9.15 12.75 -3.34
N ILE A 187 -8.71 13.97 -3.66
CA ILE A 187 -9.12 14.69 -4.86
C ILE A 187 -8.76 13.89 -6.11
N SER A 188 -7.50 13.48 -6.24
CA SER A 188 -7.02 12.78 -7.43
C SER A 188 -7.62 11.38 -7.59
N LYS A 189 -7.93 10.70 -6.48
CA LYS A 189 -8.36 9.29 -6.48
C LYS A 189 -9.88 9.12 -6.57
N TYR A 190 -10.63 9.94 -5.86
CA TYR A 190 -12.05 9.73 -5.61
C TYR A 190 -12.95 10.82 -6.19
N ILE A 191 -12.44 12.03 -6.39
CA ILE A 191 -13.23 13.17 -6.85
C ILE A 191 -12.99 13.41 -8.34
N SER A 192 -13.99 13.09 -9.16
CA SER A 192 -13.93 13.31 -10.60
C SER A 192 -14.39 14.70 -11.06
N ASP A 193 -15.17 15.40 -10.23
CA ASP A 193 -15.77 16.70 -10.55
C ASP A 193 -15.49 17.73 -9.45
N GLN A 194 -14.74 18.76 -9.83
CA GLN A 194 -14.33 19.87 -8.97
C GLN A 194 -15.09 21.17 -9.32
N THR A 195 -16.17 21.08 -10.10
CA THR A 195 -17.01 22.24 -10.49
C THR A 195 -17.85 22.76 -9.33
N TYR A 196 -17.99 21.97 -8.27
CA TYR A 196 -18.67 22.33 -7.03
C TYR A 196 -17.75 22.03 -5.85
N PRO A 197 -17.96 22.69 -4.70
CA PRO A 197 -17.34 22.26 -3.45
C PRO A 197 -17.61 20.77 -3.20
N ASN A 198 -16.59 20.06 -2.72
CA ASN A 198 -16.68 18.64 -2.42
C ASN A 198 -16.82 18.44 -0.92
N LEU A 199 -17.79 17.62 -0.52
CA LEU A 199 -17.98 17.20 0.86
C LEU A 199 -17.50 15.77 1.00
N VAL A 200 -16.40 15.58 1.71
CA VAL A 200 -15.93 14.26 2.11
C VAL A 200 -16.58 13.92 3.45
N TYR A 201 -17.40 12.89 3.45
CA TYR A 201 -18.13 12.40 4.62
C TYR A 201 -17.43 11.17 5.20
N PHE A 202 -16.71 11.36 6.31
CA PHE A 202 -16.13 10.26 7.09
C PHE A 202 -17.19 9.67 8.02
N SER A 203 -17.46 8.37 7.83
CA SER A 203 -18.54 7.65 8.50
C SER A 203 -18.07 6.31 9.05
N MET A 204 -18.88 5.74 9.94
CA MET A 204 -18.64 4.42 10.51
C MET A 204 -19.93 3.62 10.48
N PRO A 205 -19.93 2.35 10.03
CA PRO A 205 -21.14 1.55 10.02
C PRO A 205 -21.63 1.25 11.44
N GLY A 206 -22.95 1.33 11.66
CA GLY A 206 -23.58 1.11 12.96
C GLY A 206 -23.45 2.28 13.95
N CYS A 207 -23.10 3.47 13.46
CA CYS A 207 -23.01 4.72 14.20
C CYS A 207 -24.34 5.48 14.15
N PRO A 208 -25.09 5.63 15.28
CA PRO A 208 -26.37 6.33 15.29
C PRO A 208 -26.27 7.78 14.81
N ASP A 209 -25.24 8.50 15.23
CA ASP A 209 -25.01 9.89 14.83
C ASP A 209 -24.73 9.99 13.31
N CYS A 210 -24.13 8.95 12.74
CA CYS A 210 -23.87 8.84 11.31
C CYS A 210 -25.17 8.54 10.53
N GLU A 211 -26.10 7.80 11.12
CA GLU A 211 -27.44 7.57 10.53
C GLU A 211 -28.24 8.88 10.50
N GLU A 212 -28.21 9.65 11.59
CA GLU A 212 -28.85 10.97 11.66
C GLU A 212 -28.22 11.96 10.68
N ALA A 213 -26.89 12.08 10.67
CA ALA A 213 -26.18 12.91 9.71
C ALA A 213 -26.47 12.48 8.26
N SER A 214 -26.59 11.19 7.97
CA SER A 214 -26.89 10.72 6.60
C SER A 214 -28.22 11.28 6.08
N GLN A 215 -29.23 11.50 6.94
CA GLN A 215 -30.48 12.12 6.54
C GLN A 215 -30.27 13.57 6.09
N ILE A 216 -29.44 14.32 6.83
CA ILE A 216 -29.07 15.71 6.53
C ILE A 216 -28.22 15.78 5.27
N ILE A 217 -27.22 14.91 5.13
CA ILE A 217 -26.35 14.86 3.95
C ILE A 217 -27.14 14.52 2.68
N SER A 218 -28.19 13.71 2.80
CA SER A 218 -29.10 13.40 1.69
C SER A 218 -30.12 14.51 1.38
N SER A 219 -30.11 15.63 2.13
CA SER A 219 -31.03 16.73 1.89
C SER A 219 -30.83 17.33 0.50
N SER A 220 -31.92 17.81 -0.10
CA SER A 220 -31.85 18.43 -1.42
C SER A 220 -31.01 19.71 -1.46
N LEU A 221 -30.80 20.36 -0.31
CA LEU A 221 -29.98 21.57 -0.24
C LEU A 221 -28.51 21.17 -0.28
N ILE A 222 -28.07 20.26 0.61
CA ILE A 222 -26.69 19.74 0.64
C ILE A 222 -26.32 19.11 -0.70
N GLY A 223 -27.17 18.25 -1.26
CA GLY A 223 -26.90 17.59 -2.55
C GLY A 223 -26.91 18.50 -3.78
N ARG A 224 -27.37 19.76 -3.66
CA ARG A 224 -27.25 20.79 -4.71
C ARG A 224 -26.02 21.68 -4.51
N THR A 225 -25.48 21.73 -3.30
CA THR A 225 -24.31 22.54 -2.96
C THR A 225 -23.02 21.74 -3.11
N PHE A 226 -23.03 20.45 -2.75
CA PHE A 226 -21.83 19.63 -2.66
C PHE A 226 -21.85 18.41 -3.56
N ASN A 227 -20.70 18.08 -4.12
CA ASN A 227 -20.37 16.74 -4.57
C ASN A 227 -19.93 15.90 -3.36
N ILE A 228 -20.66 14.83 -3.04
CA ILE A 228 -20.46 14.09 -1.80
C ILE A 228 -19.66 12.82 -2.05
N THR A 229 -18.51 12.69 -1.39
CA THR A 229 -17.70 11.46 -1.35
C THR A 229 -17.78 10.88 0.04
N ARG A 230 -18.22 9.63 0.18
CA ARG A 230 -18.30 8.95 1.47
C ARG A 230 -17.10 8.03 1.67
N ILE A 231 -16.43 8.15 2.81
CA ILE A 231 -15.32 7.29 3.21
C ILE A 231 -15.72 6.60 4.53
N GLU A 232 -15.77 5.27 4.49
CA GLU A 232 -16.20 4.43 5.61
C GLU A 232 -15.00 3.95 6.45
N ARG A 233 -15.22 3.78 7.74
CA ARG A 233 -14.24 3.14 8.62
C ARG A 233 -14.23 1.62 8.39
N ASP A 234 -13.05 1.10 8.04
CA ASP A 234 -12.68 -0.25 7.57
C ASP A 234 -13.53 -1.47 8.00
N LYS A 235 -14.04 -1.52 9.24
CA LYS A 235 -14.44 -2.81 9.83
C LYS A 235 -15.76 -3.41 9.32
N ASN A 236 -16.61 -2.66 8.62
CA ASN A 236 -17.96 -3.11 8.23
C ASN A 236 -18.47 -2.46 6.92
N ALA A 237 -17.58 -1.95 6.08
CA ALA A 237 -17.98 -1.30 4.83
C ALA A 237 -18.58 -2.33 3.84
N ASN A 238 -19.49 -1.89 2.97
CA ASN A 238 -20.07 -2.73 1.93
C ASN A 238 -19.12 -2.86 0.73
N ASP A 239 -19.34 -3.89 -0.10
CA ASP A 239 -18.62 -4.05 -1.35
C ASP A 239 -18.81 -2.82 -2.26
N GLY A 240 -17.69 -2.17 -2.60
CA GLY A 240 -17.66 -0.97 -3.45
C GLY A 240 -17.56 0.35 -2.68
N ASP A 241 -17.67 0.33 -1.36
CA ASP A 241 -17.45 1.53 -0.54
C ASP A 241 -15.98 1.96 -0.57
N ILE A 242 -15.73 3.26 -0.48
CA ILE A 242 -14.39 3.80 -0.23
C ILE A 242 -14.12 3.64 1.26
N VAL A 243 -12.95 3.12 1.60
CA VAL A 243 -12.62 2.71 2.96
C VAL A 243 -11.34 3.39 3.43
N ASP A 244 -11.40 3.98 4.63
CA ASP A 244 -10.22 4.45 5.37
C ASP A 244 -9.44 3.26 5.95
N LYS A 245 -8.76 2.52 5.08
CA LYS A 245 -7.94 1.36 5.45
C LYS A 245 -6.81 1.81 6.35
N LEU A 246 -6.53 1.05 7.40
CA LEU A 246 -5.52 1.40 8.43
C LEU A 246 -5.85 2.68 9.22
N GLY A 247 -7.00 3.32 8.98
CA GLY A 247 -7.34 4.58 9.62
C GLY A 247 -6.42 5.74 9.25
N ILE A 248 -5.89 5.78 8.02
CA ILE A 248 -4.99 6.84 7.55
C ILE A 248 -5.63 8.21 7.70
N TYR A 249 -6.85 8.40 7.19
CA TYR A 249 -7.54 9.69 7.29
C TYR A 249 -7.90 10.01 8.73
N LYS A 250 -8.28 8.99 9.52
CA LYS A 250 -8.46 9.15 10.96
C LYS A 250 -7.20 9.72 11.64
N MET A 251 -6.02 9.21 11.31
CA MET A 251 -4.74 9.68 11.87
C MET A 251 -4.40 11.09 11.39
N VAL A 252 -4.49 11.34 10.08
CA VAL A 252 -4.07 12.60 9.46
C VAL A 252 -4.97 13.78 9.82
N TYR A 253 -6.29 13.58 9.92
CA TYR A 253 -7.20 14.66 10.34
C TYR A 253 -7.43 14.69 11.85
N GLY A 254 -6.84 13.77 12.61
CA GLY A 254 -7.07 13.66 14.06
C GLY A 254 -8.53 13.34 14.40
N ILE A 255 -9.19 12.48 13.62
CA ILE A 255 -10.60 12.14 13.79
C ILE A 255 -10.79 11.32 15.06
N ASP A 256 -11.36 11.95 16.08
CA ASP A 256 -11.74 11.32 17.35
C ASP A 256 -13.24 11.00 17.44
N TRP A 257 -14.05 11.53 16.52
CA TRP A 257 -15.49 11.37 16.47
C TRP A 257 -16.00 11.08 15.05
N TYR A 258 -17.02 10.22 14.94
CA TYR A 258 -17.75 9.99 13.69
C TYR A 258 -19.23 10.32 13.93
N PRO A 259 -19.93 11.00 12.99
CA PRO A 259 -19.43 11.44 11.70
C PRO A 259 -18.48 12.65 11.80
N SER A 260 -17.61 12.80 10.81
CA SER A 260 -16.77 13.98 10.59
C SER A 260 -16.74 14.33 9.11
N PHE A 261 -16.43 15.57 8.76
CA PHE A 261 -16.53 16.07 7.41
C PHE A 261 -15.31 16.89 7.02
N LEU A 262 -14.93 16.79 5.75
CA LEU A 262 -13.94 17.66 5.13
C LEU A 262 -14.63 18.35 3.95
N VAL A 263 -14.64 19.68 3.99
CA VAL A 263 -15.13 20.51 2.90
C VAL A 263 -13.95 20.96 2.07
N LEU A 264 -13.91 20.55 0.80
CA LEU A 264 -12.89 20.92 -0.17
C LEU A 264 -13.48 21.94 -1.14
N GLN A 265 -12.86 23.11 -1.22
CA GLN A 265 -13.32 24.21 -2.07
C GLN A 265 -12.70 24.14 -3.47
N GLU A 266 -13.33 24.81 -4.43
CA GLU A 266 -12.84 24.89 -5.81
C GLU A 266 -11.49 25.60 -5.94
N ASN A 267 -11.19 26.53 -5.02
CA ASN A 267 -9.94 27.30 -4.99
C ASN A 267 -8.79 26.56 -4.31
N GLY A 268 -9.01 25.34 -3.82
CA GLY A 268 -8.03 24.53 -3.08
C GLY A 268 -8.04 24.73 -1.57
N ASP A 269 -8.83 25.66 -1.03
CA ASP A 269 -9.02 25.80 0.41
C ASP A 269 -9.81 24.62 0.97
N PHE A 270 -9.64 24.35 2.26
CA PHE A 270 -10.38 23.30 2.93
C PHE A 270 -10.76 23.67 4.37
N SER A 271 -11.83 23.05 4.87
CA SER A 271 -12.19 23.08 6.28
C SER A 271 -12.53 21.68 6.78
N PHE A 272 -12.13 21.38 8.01
CA PHE A 272 -12.50 20.14 8.69
C PHE A 272 -13.56 20.44 9.75
N VAL A 273 -14.67 19.71 9.67
CA VAL A 273 -15.81 19.80 10.59
C VAL A 273 -15.87 18.49 11.37
N GLY A 274 -15.42 18.56 12.62
CA GLY A 274 -15.51 17.45 13.57
C GLY A 274 -16.90 17.32 14.21
N LYS A 275 -16.93 16.91 15.48
CA LYS A 275 -18.17 16.73 16.24
C LYS A 275 -19.05 17.99 16.20
N THR A 276 -20.26 17.82 15.67
CA THR A 276 -21.27 18.86 15.50
C THR A 276 -22.64 18.27 15.81
N ASP A 277 -23.50 19.01 16.51
CA ASP A 277 -24.85 18.56 16.82
C ASP A 277 -25.71 18.52 15.54
N ALA A 278 -26.64 17.57 15.47
CA ALA A 278 -27.38 17.28 14.24
C ALA A 278 -28.22 18.47 13.74
N ASP A 279 -28.77 19.28 14.65
CA ASP A 279 -29.57 20.47 14.32
C ASP A 279 -28.73 21.64 13.77
N GLU A 280 -27.43 21.66 14.06
CA GLU A 280 -26.49 22.67 13.56
C GLU A 280 -25.74 22.22 12.30
N LEU A 281 -25.69 20.92 12.02
CA LEU A 281 -24.84 20.34 10.98
C LEU A 281 -25.07 20.94 9.59
N GLU A 282 -26.33 21.04 9.13
CA GLU A 282 -26.62 21.57 7.78
C GLU A 282 -26.10 23.02 7.62
N GLN A 283 -26.29 23.85 8.64
CA GLN A 283 -25.86 25.25 8.62
C GLN A 283 -24.33 25.36 8.68
N THR A 284 -23.68 24.55 9.50
CA THR A 284 -22.21 24.51 9.61
C THR A 284 -21.57 24.16 8.27
N LEU A 285 -22.05 23.10 7.61
CA LEU A 285 -21.54 22.70 6.30
C LEU A 285 -21.75 23.79 5.24
N LEU A 286 -22.95 24.37 5.17
CA LEU A 286 -23.26 25.42 4.20
C LEU A 286 -22.47 26.71 4.46
N LYS A 287 -22.20 27.06 5.72
CA LYS A 287 -21.39 28.23 6.06
C LYS A 287 -19.97 28.05 5.53
N ASP A 288 -19.38 26.87 5.71
CA ASP A 288 -18.03 26.57 5.26
C ASP A 288 -17.92 26.57 3.73
N ALA A 289 -18.97 26.15 3.00
CA ALA A 289 -19.07 26.33 1.55
C ALA A 289 -19.05 27.81 1.11
N ASN A 290 -19.65 28.71 1.89
CA ASN A 290 -19.84 30.11 1.50
C ASN A 290 -18.72 31.05 1.99
N TYR A 291 -17.94 30.66 3.00
CA TYR A 291 -16.88 31.50 3.58
C TYR A 291 -15.67 31.73 2.64
N ALA A 292 -15.58 31.01 1.53
CA ALA A 292 -14.52 31.14 0.52
C ALA A 292 -14.93 31.94 -0.74
N GLN A 293 -16.20 32.40 -0.83
CA GLN A 293 -16.66 33.28 -1.91
C GLN A 293 -16.64 34.78 -1.55
N GLY A 294 -16.16 35.12 -0.34
CA GLY A 294 -16.13 36.49 0.21
C GLY A 294 -14.72 37.06 0.36
#